data_AF-A0A426UBX3-F1
#
_entry.id   AF-A0A426UBX3-F1
#
_cell.length_a   1.000
_cell.length_b   1.000
_cell.length_c   1.000
_cell.angle_alpha   90.00
_cell.angle_beta   90.00
_cell.angle_gamma   90.00
#
_symmetry.space_group_name_H-M   'P 1'
#
loop_
_entity.id
_entity.type
_entity.pdbx_description
1 polymer ?
#
loop_
_entity_poly.entity_id
_entity_poly.type
_entity_poly.pdbx_seq_one_letter_code
_entity_poly.pdbx_strand_id
1 'polypeptide(L)'
;MDPQLTSIIVPTEELGQIEECLVRLVEDTGSDYALLLDKSGQVICSKGDGDRQDITALGALIAGVFASSREVAKLLRERDFRASFQQGVRENIFIALIEEQWILCIIFNKGTHIGLVKVLTKKATDELASVLERVRQQHKARDEVLGSSFRTSMEDTIDLLFRD
;
A
#
# COMPACT_ATOMS: atom_id res chain seq x y z
N MET A 1 -13.25 -7.03 -16.47
CA MET A 1 -12.61 -7.39 -15.18
C MET A 1 -12.81 -6.23 -14.23
N ASP A 2 -13.19 -6.50 -12.98
CA ASP A 2 -13.25 -5.46 -11.95
C ASP A 2 -11.82 -4.92 -11.75
N PRO A 3 -11.53 -3.63 -11.97
CA PRO A 3 -10.18 -3.05 -11.86
C PRO A 3 -9.60 -3.09 -10.43
N GLN A 4 -10.32 -3.70 -9.48
CA GLN A 4 -9.92 -3.87 -8.08
C GLN A 4 -9.19 -5.19 -7.78
N LEU A 5 -9.10 -6.13 -8.74
CA LEU A 5 -8.53 -7.48 -8.51
C LEU A 5 -7.14 -7.71 -9.12
N THR A 6 -6.50 -6.69 -9.69
CA THR A 6 -5.14 -6.84 -10.22
C THR A 6 -4.14 -6.73 -9.08
N SER A 7 -3.51 -7.85 -8.70
CA SER A 7 -2.38 -7.84 -7.76
C SER A 7 -1.23 -7.05 -8.38
N ILE A 8 -0.83 -5.96 -7.73
CA ILE A 8 0.32 -5.17 -8.17
C ILE A 8 1.57 -5.94 -7.78
N ILE A 9 2.35 -6.35 -8.79
CA ILE A 9 3.66 -6.95 -8.56
C ILE A 9 4.67 -5.82 -8.42
N VAL A 10 5.30 -5.72 -7.25
CA VAL A 10 6.41 -4.80 -7.01
C VAL A 10 7.69 -5.46 -7.50
N PRO A 11 8.43 -4.84 -8.45
CA PRO A 11 9.70 -5.39 -8.90
C PRO A 11 10.77 -5.34 -7.81
N THR A 12 11.80 -6.18 -7.94
CA THR A 12 12.81 -6.40 -6.90
C THR A 12 13.60 -5.14 -6.52
N GLU A 13 13.90 -4.27 -7.49
CA GLU A 13 14.65 -3.04 -7.24
C GLU A 13 13.83 -2.06 -6.37
N GLU A 14 12.57 -1.81 -6.74
CA GLU A 14 11.66 -0.97 -5.97
C GLU A 14 11.35 -1.58 -4.61
N LEU A 15 11.21 -2.91 -4.52
CA LEU A 15 11.00 -3.59 -3.25
C LEU A 15 12.19 -3.37 -2.30
N GLY A 16 13.43 -3.45 -2.79
CA GLY A 16 14.62 -3.14 -1.98
C GLY A 16 14.60 -1.71 -1.43
N GLN A 17 14.23 -0.73 -2.25
CA GLN A 17 14.11 0.68 -1.81
C GLN A 17 13.02 0.87 -0.76
N ILE A 18 11.88 0.19 -0.93
CA ILE A 18 10.79 0.19 0.06
C ILE A 18 11.27 -0.42 1.38
N GLU A 19 11.96 -1.55 1.33
CA GLU A 19 12.50 -2.23 2.50
C GLU A 19 13.48 -1.34 3.28
N GLU A 20 14.43 -0.70 2.60
CA GLU A 20 15.39 0.23 3.21
C GLU A 20 14.70 1.44 3.88
N CYS A 21 13.67 1.99 3.22
CA CYS A 21 12.89 3.08 3.78
C CYS A 21 12.16 2.65 5.07
N LEU A 22 11.52 1.48 5.07
CA LEU A 22 10.81 0.95 6.23
C LEU A 22 11.75 0.57 7.38
N VAL A 23 12.92 0.01 7.09
CA VAL A 23 13.95 -0.26 8.13
C VAL A 23 14.36 1.03 8.83
N ARG A 24 14.75 2.06 8.07
CA ARG A 24 15.13 3.36 8.64
C ARG A 24 13.99 4.00 9.42
N LEU A 25 12.75 3.91 8.90
CA LEU A 25 11.59 4.44 9.60
C LEU A 25 11.38 3.76 10.96
N VAL A 26 11.53 2.44 11.04
CA VAL A 26 11.43 1.69 12.30
C VAL A 26 12.52 2.11 13.27
N GLU A 27 13.77 2.19 12.81
CA GLU A 27 14.92 2.59 13.62
C GLU A 27 14.80 4.03 14.14
N ASP A 28 14.53 5.00 13.25
CA ASP A 28 14.49 6.42 13.59
C ASP A 28 13.29 6.78 14.50
N THR A 29 12.17 6.05 14.36
CA THR A 29 11.00 6.27 15.22
C THR A 29 11.08 5.50 16.53
N GLY A 30 11.84 4.41 16.61
CA GLY A 30 11.72 3.42 17.67
C GLY A 30 10.34 2.74 17.69
N SER A 31 9.69 2.60 16.54
CA SER A 31 8.42 1.88 16.43
C SER A 31 8.61 0.37 16.49
N ASP A 32 7.57 -0.37 16.85
CA ASP A 32 7.62 -1.83 16.89
C ASP A 32 7.53 -2.42 15.47
N TYR A 33 6.69 -1.83 14.60
CA TYR A 33 6.52 -2.25 13.21
C TYR A 33 6.20 -1.08 12.27
N ALA A 34 6.64 -1.21 11.01
CA ALA A 34 6.14 -0.47 9.86
C ALA A 34 5.64 -1.44 8.79
N LEU A 35 4.52 -1.11 8.15
CA LEU A 35 3.91 -1.89 7.07
C LEU A 35 3.54 -0.98 5.91
N LEU A 36 3.89 -1.39 4.71
CA LEU A 36 3.37 -0.81 3.47
C LEU A 36 2.34 -1.77 2.88
N LEU A 37 1.14 -1.25 2.63
CA LEU A 37 0.00 -1.99 2.13
C LEU A 37 -0.56 -1.31 0.88
N ASP A 38 -1.21 -2.09 0.03
CA ASP A 38 -2.13 -1.52 -0.95
C ASP A 38 -3.52 -1.26 -0.33
N LYS A 39 -4.40 -0.58 -1.07
CA LYS A 39 -5.77 -0.29 -0.64
C LYS A 39 -6.67 -1.52 -0.46
N SER A 40 -6.25 -2.70 -0.93
CA SER A 40 -6.97 -3.97 -0.73
C SER A 40 -6.60 -4.64 0.59
N GLY A 41 -5.51 -4.19 1.22
CA GLY A 41 -4.98 -4.74 2.46
C GLY A 41 -3.89 -5.78 2.23
N GLN A 42 -3.40 -5.93 0.99
CA GLN A 42 -2.23 -6.75 0.72
C GLN A 42 -1.00 -6.09 1.33
N VAL A 43 -0.31 -6.80 2.22
CA VAL A 43 0.98 -6.37 2.78
C VAL A 43 2.04 -6.55 1.71
N ILE A 44 2.66 -5.46 1.28
CA ILE A 44 3.73 -5.44 0.28
C ILE A 44 5.07 -5.65 0.97
N CYS A 45 5.27 -4.95 2.08
CA CYS A 45 6.48 -5.01 2.87
C CYS A 45 6.14 -4.74 4.33
N SER A 46 6.86 -5.40 5.23
CA SER A 46 6.86 -5.07 6.66
C SER A 46 8.25 -5.20 7.24
N LYS A 47 8.56 -4.32 8.19
CA LYS A 47 9.78 -4.32 9.01
C LYS A 47 9.41 -4.05 10.46
N GLY A 48 10.18 -4.58 11.41
CA GLY A 48 9.90 -4.48 12.83
C GLY A 48 10.57 -5.60 13.62
N ASP A 49 10.45 -5.56 14.94
CA ASP A 49 11.10 -6.54 15.82
C ASP A 49 10.25 -7.82 15.95
N GLY A 50 10.77 -8.95 15.45
CA GLY A 50 10.11 -10.27 15.50
C GLY A 50 9.05 -10.54 14.43
N ASP A 51 8.59 -11.80 14.37
CA ASP A 51 7.49 -12.23 13.50
C ASP A 51 6.14 -11.85 14.13
N ARG A 52 5.47 -10.82 13.58
CA ARG A 52 4.07 -10.54 13.93
C ARG A 52 3.19 -11.63 13.33
N GLN A 53 2.69 -12.53 14.17
CA GLN A 53 1.63 -13.44 13.78
C GLN A 53 0.46 -12.62 13.22
N ASP A 54 -0.11 -13.09 12.10
CA ASP A 54 -1.29 -12.52 11.44
C ASP A 54 -1.12 -11.17 10.73
N ILE A 55 0.09 -10.84 10.24
CA ILE A 55 0.32 -9.60 9.48
C ILE A 55 -0.63 -9.42 8.28
N THR A 56 -0.98 -10.51 7.61
CA THR A 56 -1.94 -10.53 6.50
C THR A 56 -3.34 -10.12 6.97
N ALA A 57 -3.80 -10.66 8.10
CA ALA A 57 -5.10 -10.31 8.66
C ALA A 57 -5.12 -8.85 9.14
N LEU A 58 -4.02 -8.37 9.71
CA LEU A 58 -3.87 -6.97 10.08
C LEU A 58 -3.97 -6.05 8.86
N GLY A 59 -3.33 -6.40 7.75
CA GLY A 59 -3.43 -5.63 6.50
C GLY A 59 -4.86 -5.53 5.96
N ALA A 60 -5.58 -6.63 5.92
CA ALA A 60 -6.99 -6.66 5.52
C ALA A 60 -7.88 -5.79 6.42
N LEU A 61 -7.68 -5.84 7.74
CA LEU A 61 -8.42 -5.02 8.71
C LEU A 61 -8.10 -3.53 8.55
N ILE A 62 -6.83 -3.17 8.37
CA ILE A 62 -6.42 -1.78 8.12
C ILE A 62 -7.08 -1.23 6.85
N ALA A 63 -7.09 -2.01 5.76
CA ALA A 63 -7.76 -1.61 4.53
C ALA A 63 -9.28 -1.44 4.72
N GLY A 64 -9.92 -2.32 5.50
CA GLY A 64 -11.33 -2.18 5.88
C GLY A 64 -11.60 -0.89 6.65
N VAL A 65 -10.82 -0.61 7.70
CA VAL A 65 -10.92 0.64 8.48
C VAL A 65 -10.72 1.87 7.60
N PHE A 66 -9.72 1.83 6.71
CA PHE A 66 -9.45 2.91 5.78
C PHE A 66 -10.64 3.13 4.82
N ALA A 67 -11.17 2.06 4.22
CA ALA A 67 -12.32 2.14 3.32
C ALA A 67 -13.54 2.75 4.02
N SER A 68 -13.84 2.35 5.26
CA SER A 68 -14.90 2.95 6.07
C SER A 68 -14.64 4.43 6.37
N SER A 69 -13.39 4.79 6.71
CA SER A 69 -13.02 6.18 6.98
C SER A 69 -13.23 7.10 5.76
N ARG A 70 -13.04 6.58 4.55
CA ARG A 70 -13.30 7.32 3.31
C ARG A 70 -14.78 7.62 3.09
N GLU A 71 -15.67 6.71 3.47
CA GLU A 71 -17.12 6.97 3.44
C GLU A 71 -17.51 8.07 4.45
N VAL A 72 -16.87 8.10 5.61
CA VAL A 72 -17.03 9.22 6.56
C VAL A 72 -16.56 10.54 5.96
N ALA A 73 -15.38 10.57 5.30
CA ALA A 73 -14.88 11.78 4.64
C ALA A 73 -15.87 12.31 3.59
N LYS A 74 -16.47 11.43 2.77
CA LYS A 74 -17.51 11.83 1.80
C LYS A 74 -18.72 12.47 2.46
N LEU A 75 -19.21 11.92 3.58
CA LEU A 75 -20.33 12.50 4.33
C LEU A 75 -19.99 13.90 4.86
N LEU A 76 -18.73 14.14 5.21
CA LEU A 76 -18.23 15.44 5.65
C LEU A 76 -17.85 16.39 4.50
N ARG A 77 -17.97 15.94 3.23
CA ARG A 77 -17.51 16.66 2.03
C ARG A 77 -16.01 16.94 2.02
N GLU A 78 -15.25 16.09 2.71
CA GLU A 78 -13.79 16.05 2.61
C GLU A 78 -13.38 15.17 1.43
N ARG A 79 -12.23 15.47 0.81
CA ARG A 79 -11.68 14.62 -0.24
C ARG A 79 -11.28 13.26 0.33
N ASP A 80 -10.49 13.26 1.40
CA ASP A 80 -9.94 12.09 2.05
C ASP A 80 -9.33 12.42 3.42
N PHE A 81 -9.37 11.47 4.36
CA PHE A 81 -8.53 11.53 5.55
C PHE A 81 -7.14 11.00 5.21
N ARG A 82 -6.18 11.92 5.07
CA ARG A 82 -4.79 11.59 4.66
C ARG A 82 -3.97 10.86 5.72
N ALA A 83 -4.39 10.94 6.98
CA ALA A 83 -3.78 10.22 8.08
C ALA A 83 -4.81 9.92 9.17
N SER A 84 -4.56 8.86 9.93
CA SER A 84 -5.35 8.53 11.13
C SER A 84 -4.44 8.07 12.26
N PHE A 85 -4.94 8.22 13.49
CA PHE A 85 -4.27 7.78 14.70
C PHE A 85 -5.26 7.05 15.57
N GLN A 86 -4.89 5.85 16.00
CA GLN A 86 -5.67 5.02 16.91
C GLN A 86 -4.82 4.77 18.16
N GLN A 87 -5.31 5.24 19.30
CA GLN A 87 -4.63 5.09 20.58
C GLN A 87 -5.14 3.85 21.30
N GLY A 88 -4.26 2.89 21.54
CA GLY A 88 -4.57 1.72 22.35
C GLY A 88 -4.02 1.83 23.77
N VAL A 89 -4.31 0.80 24.58
CA VAL A 89 -3.79 0.69 25.95
C VAL A 89 -2.30 0.34 25.96
N ARG A 90 -1.82 -0.42 24.97
CA ARG A 90 -0.43 -0.87 24.85
C ARG A 90 0.24 -0.34 23.58
N GLU A 91 -0.36 -0.65 22.44
CA GLU A 91 0.11 -0.21 21.13
C GLU A 91 -0.75 0.94 20.62
N ASN A 92 -0.12 1.82 19.84
CA ASN A 92 -0.78 2.81 19.04
C ASN A 92 -0.55 2.51 17.56
N ILE A 93 -1.47 2.94 16.72
CA ILE A 93 -1.39 2.80 15.27
C ILE A 93 -1.47 4.18 14.64
N PHE A 94 -0.48 4.52 13.82
CA PHE A 94 -0.51 5.68 12.95
C PHE A 94 -0.54 5.23 11.50
N ILE A 95 -1.49 5.74 10.73
CA ILE A 95 -1.68 5.40 9.32
C ILE A 95 -1.56 6.68 8.51
N ALA A 96 -0.81 6.63 7.41
CA ALA A 96 -0.71 7.69 6.43
C ALA A 96 -0.95 7.13 5.02
N LEU A 97 -1.63 7.89 4.18
CA LEU A 97 -1.78 7.57 2.76
C LEU A 97 -0.57 8.04 1.96
N ILE A 98 -0.19 7.23 0.98
CA ILE A 98 0.72 7.62 -0.09
C ILE A 98 -0.08 7.58 -1.37
N GLU A 99 -0.38 8.76 -1.90
CA GLU A 99 -1.37 8.95 -2.96
C GLU A 99 -2.72 8.30 -2.60
N GLU A 100 -3.48 7.76 -3.57
CA GLU A 100 -4.79 7.14 -3.35
C GLU A 100 -4.75 5.60 -3.34
N GLN A 101 -3.56 5.01 -3.47
CA GLN A 101 -3.40 3.56 -3.68
C GLN A 101 -2.72 2.82 -2.54
N TRP A 102 -1.91 3.50 -1.73
CA TRP A 102 -1.04 2.86 -0.77
C TRP A 102 -1.27 3.41 0.63
N ILE A 103 -1.07 2.54 1.62
CA ILE A 103 -1.27 2.80 3.02
C ILE A 103 0.03 2.45 3.75
N LEU A 104 0.63 3.43 4.41
CA LEU A 104 1.75 3.24 5.32
C LEU A 104 1.23 3.20 6.75
N CYS A 105 1.49 2.11 7.45
CA CYS A 105 1.05 1.87 8.83
C CYS A 105 2.26 1.74 9.75
N ILE A 106 2.23 2.42 10.88
CA ILE A 106 3.26 2.38 11.91
C ILE A 106 2.60 1.98 13.23
N ILE A 107 3.15 0.95 13.87
CA ILE A 107 2.66 0.41 15.14
C ILE A 107 3.76 0.64 16.17
N PHE A 108 3.39 1.26 17.29
CA PHE A 108 4.37 1.65 18.30
C PHE A 108 3.77 1.69 19.70
N ASN A 109 4.56 1.27 20.67
CA ASN A 109 4.21 1.31 22.08
C ASN A 109 4.23 2.75 22.66
N LYS A 110 3.88 2.87 23.95
CA LYS A 110 3.79 4.16 24.66
C LYS A 110 5.13 4.88 24.89
N GLY A 111 6.26 4.19 24.75
CA GLY A 111 7.60 4.79 24.82
C GLY A 111 7.92 5.69 23.63
N THR A 112 7.20 5.52 22.52
CA THR A 112 7.44 6.25 21.28
C THR A 112 6.47 7.42 21.11
N HIS A 113 7.02 8.61 20.87
CA HIS A 113 6.24 9.84 20.77
C HIS A 113 5.55 9.98 19.40
N ILE A 114 4.23 10.14 19.40
CA ILE A 114 3.44 10.36 18.17
C ILE A 114 3.93 11.54 17.33
N GLY A 115 4.45 12.61 17.95
CA GLY A 115 5.02 13.75 17.23
C GLY A 115 6.18 13.35 16.33
N LEU A 116 7.10 12.52 16.85
CA LEU A 116 8.24 12.00 16.10
C LEU A 116 7.78 11.05 14.98
N VAL A 117 6.86 10.13 15.30
CA VAL A 117 6.26 9.21 14.32
C VAL A 117 5.64 9.98 13.15
N LYS A 118 4.87 11.04 13.42
CA LYS A 118 4.26 11.88 12.37
C LYS A 118 5.30 12.53 11.46
N VAL A 119 6.36 13.11 12.03
CA VAL A 119 7.40 13.80 11.26
C VAL A 119 8.16 12.82 10.37
N LEU A 120 8.57 11.68 10.91
CA LEU A 120 9.36 10.69 10.18
C LEU A 120 8.50 9.94 9.15
N THR A 121 7.25 9.62 9.51
CA THR A 121 6.29 9.04 8.55
C THR A 121 6.09 9.97 7.37
N LYS A 122 5.95 11.29 7.59
CA LYS A 122 5.80 12.24 6.49
C LYS A 122 7.00 12.20 5.53
N LYS A 123 8.22 12.17 6.05
CA LYS A 123 9.44 12.03 5.22
C LYS A 123 9.44 10.71 4.44
N ALA A 124 9.10 9.60 5.10
CA ALA A 124 9.02 8.29 4.45
C ALA A 124 7.94 8.25 3.35
N THR A 125 6.77 8.87 3.57
CA THR A 125 5.72 8.94 2.54
C THR A 125 6.17 9.71 1.30
N ASP A 126 6.95 10.78 1.47
CA ASP A 126 7.47 11.58 0.34
C ASP A 126 8.52 10.82 -0.46
N GLU A 127 9.40 10.06 0.22
CA GLU A 127 10.38 9.19 -0.43
C GLU A 127 9.69 8.05 -1.20
N LEU A 128 8.79 7.32 -0.53
CA LEU A 128 8.08 6.17 -1.08
C LEU A 128 7.15 6.55 -2.23
N ALA A 129 6.57 7.76 -2.25
CA ALA A 129 5.73 8.22 -3.35
C ALA A 129 6.45 8.12 -4.71
N SER A 130 7.73 8.48 -4.75
CA SER A 130 8.52 8.42 -5.99
C SER A 130 8.77 6.98 -6.45
N VAL A 131 9.02 6.05 -5.52
CA VAL A 131 9.25 4.63 -5.79
C VAL A 131 7.96 3.99 -6.28
N LEU A 132 6.87 4.22 -5.57
CA LEU A 132 5.56 3.63 -5.86
C LEU A 132 4.93 4.16 -7.14
N GLU A 133 5.26 5.39 -7.54
CA GLU A 133 4.87 5.91 -8.86
C GLU A 133 5.54 5.13 -9.99
N ARG A 134 6.81 4.73 -9.85
CA ARG A 134 7.50 3.87 -10.85
C ARG A 134 6.85 2.50 -10.95
N VAL A 135 6.53 1.89 -9.79
CA VAL A 135 5.78 0.62 -9.73
C VAL A 135 4.47 0.74 -10.51
N ARG A 136 3.71 1.82 -10.28
CA ARG A 136 2.43 2.07 -10.95
C ARG A 136 2.58 2.22 -12.47
N GLN A 137 3.59 2.96 -12.92
CA GLN A 137 3.83 3.19 -14.35
C GLN A 137 4.23 1.90 -15.08
N GLN A 138 5.11 1.09 -14.49
CA GLN A 138 5.50 -0.20 -15.06
C GLN A 138 4.32 -1.18 -15.12
N HIS A 139 3.48 -1.20 -14.08
CA HIS A 139 2.29 -2.04 -14.04
C HIS A 139 1.28 -1.67 -15.14
N LYS A 140 1.00 -0.37 -15.32
CA LYS A 140 0.16 0.12 -16.43
C LYS A 140 0.71 -0.26 -17.81
N ALA A 141 2.01 -0.08 -18.03
CA ALA A 141 2.64 -0.45 -19.30
C ALA A 141 2.50 -1.96 -19.59
N ARG A 142 2.65 -2.82 -18.57
CA ARG A 142 2.43 -4.26 -18.69
C ARG A 142 0.98 -4.61 -19.03
N ASP A 143 0.01 -3.99 -18.37
CA ASP A 143 -1.41 -4.23 -18.63
C ASP A 143 -1.80 -3.80 -20.06
N GLU A 144 -1.25 -2.70 -20.57
CA GLU A 144 -1.46 -2.26 -21.96
C GLU A 144 -0.88 -3.25 -22.98
N VAL A 145 0.32 -3.78 -22.72
CA VAL A 145 0.96 -4.79 -23.58
C VAL A 145 0.18 -6.11 -23.56
N LEU A 146 -0.23 -6.59 -22.38
CA LEU A 146 -1.06 -7.80 -22.26
C LEU A 146 -2.41 -7.64 -22.96
N GLY A 147 -3.07 -6.48 -22.79
CA GLY A 147 -4.35 -6.19 -23.44
C GLY A 147 -4.24 -6.07 -24.96
N SER A 148 -3.12 -5.59 -25.50
CA SER A 148 -2.88 -5.61 -26.96
C SER A 148 -2.59 -7.02 -27.47
N SER A 149 -1.69 -7.76 -26.83
CA SER A 149 -1.38 -9.15 -27.22
C SER A 149 -2.59 -10.07 -27.16
N PHE A 150 -3.44 -9.93 -26.14
CA PHE A 150 -4.67 -10.72 -26.01
C PHE A 150 -5.68 -10.43 -27.13
N ARG A 151 -5.85 -9.15 -27.51
CA ARG A 151 -6.72 -8.76 -28.63
C ARG A 151 -6.25 -9.37 -29.95
N THR A 152 -4.94 -9.30 -30.23
CA THR A 152 -4.36 -9.90 -31.44
C THR A 152 -4.60 -11.41 -31.48
N SER A 153 -4.33 -12.13 -30.37
CA SER A 153 -4.58 -13.57 -30.33
C SER A 153 -6.07 -13.94 -30.46
N MET A 154 -6.99 -13.09 -29.97
CA MET A 154 -8.43 -13.28 -30.17
C MET A 154 -8.85 -13.08 -31.63
N GLU A 155 -8.32 -12.05 -32.30
CA GLU A 155 -8.56 -11.80 -33.73
C GLU A 155 -8.11 -13.00 -34.57
N ASP A 156 -6.89 -13.51 -34.32
CA ASP A 156 -6.37 -14.71 -34.99
C ASP A 156 -7.26 -15.95 -34.75
N THR A 157 -7.77 -16.11 -33.52
CA THR A 157 -8.64 -17.24 -33.16
C THR A 157 -10.03 -17.14 -33.79
N ILE A 158 -10.61 -15.94 -33.87
CA ILE A 158 -11.88 -15.69 -34.55
C ILE A 158 -11.73 -16.01 -36.04
N ASP A 159 -10.68 -15.53 -36.69
CA ASP A 159 -10.42 -15.80 -38.10
C ASP A 159 -10.25 -17.30 -38.39
N LEU A 160 -9.73 -18.07 -37.43
CA LEU A 160 -9.64 -19.54 -37.51
C LEU A 160 -11.00 -20.24 -37.36
N LEU A 161 -11.94 -19.67 -36.60
CA LEU A 161 -13.26 -20.26 -36.32
C LEU A 161 -14.30 -20.00 -37.43
N PHE A 162 -14.13 -18.93 -38.22
CA PHE A 162 -15.05 -18.55 -39.30
C PHE A 162 -14.48 -18.83 -40.70
N ARG A 163 -13.38 -19.62 -40.79
CA ARG A 163 -12.87 -20.20 -42.04
C ARG A 163 -13.62 -21.49 -42.37
N ASP A 164 -14.92 -21.39 -42.60
CA ASP A 164 -15.76 -22.34 -43.37
C ASP A 164 -17.09 -21.65 -43.72
#